data_AF-A0A7D5TCT4-F1
#
_entry.id   AF-A0A7D5TCT4-F1
#
_cell.length_a   1.000
_cell.length_b   1.000
_cell.length_c   1.000
_cell.angle_alpha   90.00
_cell.angle_beta   90.00
_cell.angle_gamma   90.00
#
_symmetry.space_group_name_H-M   'P 1'
#
loop_
_entity.id
_entity.type
_entity.pdbx_description
1 polymer ?
#
loop_
_entity_poly.entity_id
_entity_poly.type
_entity_poly.pdbx_seq_one_letter_code
_entity_poly.pdbx_strand_id
1 'polypeptide(L)'
;MVATYDRDGYNPVYVAPGAEERVRSQADRVHDELVLQGLGRGHLEDLFDAGDLQCSIHRFDDLTAFHFASGEFSGLFVSVDSEADLPLATFSETCKEYV
;
A
#
# COMPACT_ATOMS: atom_id res chain seq x y z
N MET A 1 2.21 4.58 -8.58
CA MET A 1 1.21 5.51 -8.01
C MET A 1 1.45 5.62 -6.52
N VAL A 2 1.12 6.77 -5.92
CA VAL A 2 1.15 6.99 -4.48
C VAL A 2 -0.25 7.46 -4.06
N ALA A 3 -0.84 6.82 -3.06
CA ALA A 3 -2.14 7.18 -2.54
C ALA A 3 -2.20 6.98 -1.03
N THR A 4 -2.87 7.89 -0.33
CA THR A 4 -3.28 7.67 1.05
C THR A 4 -4.70 7.15 1.07
N TYR A 5 -5.09 6.49 2.16
CA TYR A 5 -6.47 6.13 2.39
C TYR A 5 -6.81 6.22 3.87
N ASP A 6 -8.09 6.41 4.15
CA ASP A 6 -8.67 6.40 5.49
C ASP A 6 -10.05 5.72 5.47
N ARG A 7 -10.91 5.94 6.47
CA ARG A 7 -12.26 5.37 6.49
C ARG A 7 -13.17 5.90 5.38
N ASP A 8 -12.92 7.11 4.91
CA ASP A 8 -13.80 7.84 4.00
C ASP A 8 -13.45 7.59 2.53
N GLY A 9 -12.24 7.11 2.25
CA GLY A 9 -11.91 6.57 0.94
C GLY A 9 -10.42 6.55 0.60
N TYR A 10 -10.17 6.53 -0.71
CA TYR A 10 -8.85 6.40 -1.32
C TYR A 10 -8.46 7.67 -2.06
N ASN A 11 -7.33 8.28 -1.70
CA ASN A 11 -6.89 9.57 -2.19
C ASN A 11 -5.53 9.47 -2.92
N PRO A 12 -5.53 9.32 -4.26
CA PRO A 12 -4.32 9.34 -5.05
C PRO A 12 -3.60 10.69 -4.99
N VAL A 13 -2.35 10.70 -4.50
CA VAL A 13 -1.46 11.87 -4.47
C VAL A 13 -0.66 11.97 -5.76
N TYR A 14 -0.23 10.83 -6.30
CA TYR A 14 0.49 10.75 -7.56
C TYR A 14 0.01 9.57 -8.40
N VAL A 15 -0.37 9.83 -9.64
CA VAL A 15 -0.71 8.80 -10.62
C VAL A 15 0.22 8.95 -11.81
N ALA A 16 0.86 7.85 -12.22
CA ALA A 16 1.72 7.84 -13.39
C ALA A 16 0.88 8.06 -14.66
N PRO A 17 1.41 8.78 -15.68
CA PRO A 17 0.71 8.95 -16.94
C PRO A 17 0.28 7.62 -17.56
N GLY A 18 -0.98 7.52 -18.01
CA GLY A 18 -1.56 6.31 -18.58
C GLY A 18 -2.19 5.36 -17.57
N ALA A 19 -2.05 5.61 -16.25
CA ALA A 19 -2.69 4.81 -15.21
C ALA A 19 -4.02 5.42 -14.69
N GLU A 20 -4.38 6.64 -15.08
CA GLU A 20 -5.44 7.44 -14.47
C GLU A 20 -6.82 6.78 -14.52
N GLU A 21 -7.18 6.19 -15.67
CA GLU A 21 -8.47 5.50 -15.82
C GLU A 21 -8.54 4.24 -14.95
N ARG A 22 -7.46 3.46 -14.90
CA ARG A 22 -7.37 2.28 -14.04
C ARG A 22 -7.51 2.67 -12.58
N VAL A 23 -6.81 3.71 -12.14
CA VAL A 23 -6.92 4.21 -10.76
C VAL A 23 -8.35 4.64 -10.45
N ARG A 24 -8.96 5.44 -11.32
CA ARG A 24 -10.32 5.95 -11.12
C ARG A 24 -11.36 4.84 -11.05
N SER A 25 -11.25 3.82 -11.90
CA SER A 25 -12.22 2.72 -11.97
C SER A 25 -12.06 1.68 -10.87
N GLN A 26 -10.89 1.58 -10.24
CA GLN A 26 -10.60 0.58 -9.21
C GLN A 26 -10.44 1.16 -7.81
N ALA A 27 -10.47 2.49 -7.63
CA ALA A 27 -10.19 3.15 -6.36
C ALA A 27 -10.97 2.55 -5.17
N ASP A 28 -12.29 2.41 -5.29
CA ASP A 28 -13.14 1.87 -4.22
C ASP A 28 -12.81 0.40 -3.90
N ARG A 29 -12.52 -0.41 -4.93
CA ARG A 29 -12.18 -1.83 -4.73
C ARG A 29 -10.80 -2.00 -4.10
N VAL A 30 -9.85 -1.15 -4.47
CA VAL A 30 -8.53 -1.11 -3.86
C VAL A 30 -8.64 -0.62 -2.42
N HIS A 31 -9.47 0.38 -2.15
CA HIS A 31 -9.76 0.86 -0.81
C HIS A 31 -10.27 -0.24 0.12
N ASP A 32 -11.32 -0.95 -0.30
CA ASP A 32 -11.91 -2.05 0.45
C ASP A 32 -10.86 -3.13 0.80
N GLU A 33 -10.03 -3.49 -0.18
CA GLU A 33 -8.96 -4.49 0.01
C GLU A 33 -7.90 -4.01 1.00
N LEU A 34 -7.47 -2.74 0.93
CA LEU A 34 -6.47 -2.19 1.85
C LEU A 34 -6.98 -2.10 3.28
N VAL A 35 -8.28 -1.82 3.46
CA VAL A 35 -8.95 -1.87 4.77
C VAL A 35 -8.98 -3.30 5.30
N LEU A 36 -9.32 -4.30 4.47
CA LEU A 36 -9.31 -5.71 4.89
C LEU A 36 -7.91 -6.16 5.32
N GLN A 37 -6.87 -5.74 4.59
CA GLN A 37 -5.47 -6.02 4.95
C GLN A 37 -5.08 -5.32 6.26
N GLY A 38 -5.50 -4.07 6.46
CA GLY A 38 -5.27 -3.34 7.71
C GLY A 38 -5.91 -4.01 8.93
N LEU A 39 -7.16 -4.48 8.79
CA LEU A 39 -7.86 -5.24 9.84
C LEU A 39 -7.19 -6.59 10.14
N GLY A 40 -6.63 -7.24 9.13
CA GLY A 40 -5.92 -8.52 9.27
C GLY A 40 -4.51 -8.39 9.88
N ARG A 41 -3.99 -7.18 10.07
CA ARG A 41 -2.60 -6.94 10.49
C ARG A 41 -2.25 -7.60 11.81
N GLY A 42 -3.08 -7.38 12.85
CA GLY A 42 -2.84 -7.92 14.19
C GLY A 42 -2.78 -9.45 14.20
N HIS A 43 -3.57 -10.12 13.34
CA HIS A 43 -3.52 -11.57 13.21
C HIS A 43 -2.16 -12.06 12.67
N LEU A 44 -1.57 -11.35 11.70
CA LEU A 44 -0.25 -11.69 11.18
C LEU A 44 0.85 -11.41 12.21
N GLU A 45 0.78 -10.28 12.92
CA GLU A 45 1.70 -9.92 14.00
C GLU A 45 1.73 -11.01 15.08
N ASP A 46 0.55 -11.46 15.53
CA ASP A 46 0.40 -12.54 16.50
C ASP A 46 0.91 -13.89 15.96
N LEU A 47 0.64 -14.19 14.69
CA LEU A 47 1.04 -15.47 14.07
C LEU A 47 2.55 -15.59 13.93
N PHE A 48 3.23 -14.52 13.54
CA PHE A 48 4.67 -14.52 13.32
C PHE A 48 5.48 -14.20 14.57
N ASP A 49 4.89 -13.57 15.58
CA ASP A 49 5.55 -13.15 16.84
C ASP A 49 6.88 -12.43 16.59
N ALA A 50 6.89 -11.55 15.59
CA ALA A 50 8.09 -10.87 15.08
C ALA A 50 8.02 -9.35 15.25
N GLY A 51 7.10 -8.86 16.08
CA GLY A 51 6.79 -7.44 16.25
C GLY A 51 5.80 -6.92 15.21
N ASP A 52 5.69 -5.59 15.12
CA ASP A 52 4.69 -4.92 14.30
C ASP A 52 4.95 -5.13 12.80
N LEU A 53 3.88 -5.41 12.04
CA LEU A 53 3.96 -5.58 10.60
C LEU A 53 4.26 -4.22 9.95
N GLN A 54 5.46 -4.12 9.40
CA GLN A 54 5.99 -2.87 8.86
C GLN A 54 5.41 -2.50 7.49
N CYS A 55 5.16 -3.50 6.63
CA CYS A 55 4.52 -3.34 5.32
C CYS A 55 4.18 -4.71 4.71
N SER A 56 3.27 -4.71 3.74
CA SER A 56 3.00 -5.84 2.85
C SER A 56 3.45 -5.52 1.43
N ILE A 57 4.07 -6.48 0.76
CA ILE A 57 4.56 -6.34 -0.62
C ILE A 57 3.87 -7.39 -1.49
N HIS A 58 3.19 -6.95 -2.55
CA HIS A 58 2.57 -7.81 -3.54
C HIS A 58 3.17 -7.53 -4.91
N ARG A 59 3.82 -8.54 -5.50
CA ARG A 59 4.44 -8.43 -6.83
C ARG A 59 3.51 -9.05 -7.88
N PHE A 60 3.23 -8.28 -8.91
CA PHE A 60 2.49 -8.67 -10.11
C PHE A 60 3.40 -8.55 -11.33
N ASP A 61 2.93 -9.03 -12.49
CA ASP A 61 3.68 -8.96 -13.75
C ASP A 61 4.05 -7.50 -14.11
N ASP A 62 3.11 -6.56 -13.92
CA ASP A 62 3.29 -5.16 -14.34
C ASP A 62 3.73 -4.21 -13.22
N LEU A 63 3.56 -4.60 -11.95
CA LEU A 63 3.87 -3.70 -10.83
C LEU A 63 4.24 -4.44 -9.55
N THR A 64 4.99 -3.75 -8.70
CA THR A 64 5.12 -4.09 -7.27
C THR A 64 4.29 -3.11 -6.47
N ALA A 65 3.37 -3.63 -5.66
CA ALA A 65 2.54 -2.88 -4.73
C ALA A 65 3.05 -3.01 -3.31
N PHE A 66 3.07 -1.90 -2.59
CA PHE A 66 3.47 -1.76 -1.20
C PHE A 66 2.30 -1.17 -0.44
N HIS A 67 1.98 -1.79 0.69
CA HIS A 67 0.98 -1.32 1.62
C HIS A 67 1.61 -1.07 2.98
N PHE A 68 1.55 0.17 3.43
CA PHE A 68 2.03 0.63 4.73
C PHE A 68 0.82 1.07 5.56
N ALA A 69 0.25 0.15 6.35
CA ALA A 69 -0.90 0.45 7.21
C ALA A 69 -0.45 1.20 8.48
N SER A 70 -0.94 2.43 8.69
CA SER A 70 -0.81 3.16 9.97
C SER A 70 -1.83 2.71 11.01
N GLY A 71 -2.92 2.07 10.58
CA GLY A 71 -3.95 1.54 11.46
C GLY A 71 -4.89 0.62 10.68
N GLU A 72 -5.99 0.22 11.31
CA GLU A 72 -6.97 -0.70 10.71
C GLU A 72 -7.61 -0.14 9.43
N PHE A 73 -7.79 1.18 9.35
CA PHE A 73 -8.54 1.83 8.29
C PHE A 73 -7.73 2.89 7.54
N SER A 74 -6.43 3.01 7.79
CA SER A 74 -5.61 4.07 7.19
C SER A 74 -4.21 3.60 6.84
N GLY A 75 -3.63 4.23 5.83
CA GLY A 75 -2.26 3.99 5.45
C GLY A 75 -1.86 4.60 4.11
N LEU A 76 -0.68 4.20 3.66
CA LEU A 76 -0.12 4.57 2.36
C LEU A 76 -0.07 3.34 1.46
N PHE A 77 -0.57 3.53 0.24
CA PHE A 77 -0.40 2.59 -0.85
C PHE A 77 0.55 3.16 -1.90
N VAL A 78 1.56 2.39 -2.25
CA VAL A 78 2.53 2.75 -3.28
C VAL A 78 2.62 1.62 -4.29
N SER A 79 2.58 1.96 -5.57
CA SER A 79 2.90 1.02 -6.64
C SER A 79 3.99 1.58 -7.54
N VAL A 80 4.87 0.70 -7.97
CA VAL A 80 5.98 0.99 -8.88
C VAL A 80 5.99 -0.06 -9.98
N ASP A 81 6.65 0.24 -11.09
CA ASP A 81 6.89 -0.74 -12.15
C ASP A 81 7.55 -2.01 -11.58
N SER A 82 7.17 -3.19 -12.07
CA SER A 82 7.71 -4.46 -11.56
C SER A 82 9.20 -4.62 -11.84
N GLU A 83 9.74 -3.95 -12.86
CA GLU A 83 11.16 -3.96 -13.21
C GLU A 83 11.96 -2.86 -12.49
N ALA A 84 11.31 -1.99 -11.70
CA ALA A 84 12.00 -0.96 -10.94
C ALA A 84 12.97 -1.56 -9.91
N ASP A 85 14.23 -1.16 -9.98
CA ASP A 85 15.23 -1.52 -8.97
C ASP A 85 15.17 -0.52 -7.80
N LEU A 86 14.68 -0.99 -6.65
CA LEU A 86 14.47 -0.19 -5.46
C LEU A 86 15.32 -0.71 -4.31
N PRO A 87 16.11 0.16 -3.63
CA PRO A 87 16.74 -0.20 -2.37
C PRO A 87 15.66 -0.34 -1.28
N LEU A 88 15.12 -1.55 -1.14
CA LEU A 88 13.89 -1.83 -0.36
C LEU A 88 13.93 -1.24 1.06
N ALA A 89 15.05 -1.37 1.77
CA ALA A 89 15.17 -0.85 3.13
C ALA A 89 15.00 0.68 3.19
N THR A 90 15.72 1.42 2.34
CA THR A 90 15.60 2.88 2.31
C THR A 90 14.24 3.31 1.79
N PHE A 91 13.72 2.62 0.77
CA PHE A 91 12.41 2.90 0.21
C PHE A 91 11.30 2.73 1.24
N SER A 92 11.28 1.61 1.98
CA SER A 92 10.28 1.36 3.01
C SER A 92 10.34 2.39 4.14
N GLU A 93 11.54 2.77 4.58
CA GLU A 93 11.70 3.79 5.62
C GLU A 93 11.23 5.16 5.13
N THR A 94 11.59 5.56 3.91
CA THR A 94 11.08 6.81 3.31
C THR A 94 9.56 6.81 3.22
N CYS A 95 8.93 5.72 2.79
CA CYS A 95 7.47 5.67 2.68
C CYS A 95 6.78 5.82 4.04
N LYS A 96 7.34 5.25 5.12
CA LYS A 96 6.78 5.37 6.47
C LYS A 96 6.81 6.79 7.02
N GLU A 97 7.71 7.66 6.55
CA GLU A 97 7.71 9.08 6.95
C GLU A 97 6.45 9.83 6.47
N TYR A 98 5.69 9.24 5.54
CA TYR A 98 4.47 9.82 4.95
C TYR A 98 3.18 9.08 5.35
N VAL A 99 3.26 8.20 6.36
CA VAL A 99 2.17 7.34 6.85
C VAL A 99 1.59 7.86 8.16
#